data_AF-A0A2S2FDY9-F1
#
_entry.id   AF-A0A2S2FDY9-F1
#
_cell.length_a   1.000
_cell.length_b   1.000
_cell.length_c   1.000
_cell.angle_alpha   90.00
_cell.angle_beta   90.00
_cell.angle_gamma   90.00
#
_symmetry.space_group_name_H-M   'P 1'
#
loop_
_entity.id
_entity.type
_entity.pdbx_description
1 polymer ?
#
loop_
_entity_poly.entity_id
_entity_poly.type
_entity_poly.pdbx_seq_one_letter_code
_entity_poly.pdbx_strand_id
1 'polypeptide(L)' 'MGSMVTVTSWKYNASSRYLKIFYNNGSGELYHPVPQFIYNNLLRYPDKTVFVQKYLEYDLHFTRISIL' A
#
# COMPACT_ATOMS: atom_id res chain seq x y z
N MET A 1 -8.06 -6.81 21.90
CA MET A 1 -6.83 -7.37 21.29
C MET A 1 -7.08 -7.46 19.79
N GLY A 2 -6.78 -6.40 19.04
CA GLY A 2 -6.97 -6.39 17.59
C GLY A 2 -5.80 -7.11 16.92
N SER A 3 -6.07 -8.08 16.05
CA SER A 3 -5.06 -8.65 15.16
C SER A 3 -4.35 -7.52 14.42
N MET A 4 -3.01 -7.51 14.43
CA MET A 4 -2.26 -6.52 13.65
C MET A 4 -2.65 -6.66 12.18
N VAL A 5 -3.08 -5.55 11.57
CA VAL A 5 -3.38 -5.47 10.15
C VAL A 5 -2.06 -5.53 9.41
N THR A 6 -1.84 -6.61 8.65
CA THR A 6 -0.59 -6.84 7.91
C THR A 6 -0.87 -6.95 6.43
N VAL A 7 0.07 -6.44 5.63
CA VAL A 7 -0.01 -6.54 4.17
C VAL A 7 0.21 -7.98 3.75
N THR A 8 -0.75 -8.56 3.02
CA THR A 8 -0.67 -9.93 2.48
C THR A 8 -0.27 -9.95 1.02
N SER A 9 -0.77 -8.99 0.24
CA SER A 9 -0.45 -8.89 -1.20
C SER A 9 -0.67 -7.48 -1.72
N TRP A 10 -0.16 -7.20 -2.92
CA TRP A 10 -0.29 -5.90 -3.57
C TRP A 10 -0.32 -6.05 -5.10
N LYS A 11 -0.93 -5.08 -5.78
CA LYS A 11 -0.96 -4.99 -7.25
C LYS A 11 -0.70 -3.56 -7.69
N TYR A 12 0.18 -3.39 -8.67
CA TYR A 12 0.53 -2.08 -9.22
C TYR A 12 0.26 -2.03 -10.72
N ASN A 13 -0.30 -0.90 -11.18
CA ASN A 13 -0.43 -0.60 -12.59
C ASN A 13 0.40 0.66 -12.90
N ALA A 14 1.45 0.51 -13.72
CA ALA A 14 2.37 1.58 -14.04
C ALA A 14 1.72 2.69 -14.89
N SER A 15 0.83 2.32 -15.83
CA SER A 15 0.16 3.27 -16.72
C SER A 15 -0.80 4.18 -15.94
N SER A 16 -1.59 3.63 -15.02
CA SER A 16 -2.56 4.38 -14.23
C SER A 16 -2.00 4.89 -12.89
N ARG A 17 -0.80 4.44 -12.49
CA ARG A 17 -0.18 4.70 -11.18
C ARG A 17 -1.10 4.34 -10.00
N TYR A 18 -1.90 3.29 -10.16
CA TYR A 18 -2.72 2.75 -9.07
C TYR A 18 -1.93 1.67 -8.33
N LEU A 19 -1.86 1.79 -7.02
CA LEU A 19 -1.34 0.75 -6.13
C LEU A 19 -2.46 0.23 -5.23
N LYS A 20 -2.77 -1.06 -5.36
CA LYS A 20 -3.70 -1.76 -4.49
C LYS A 20 -2.91 -2.54 -3.44
N ILE A 21 -3.25 -2.36 -2.18
CA ILE A 21 -2.73 -3.11 -1.03
C ILE A 21 -3.87 -3.96 -0.46
N PHE A 22 -3.58 -5.21 -0.12
CA PHE A 22 -4.53 -6.13 0.51
C PHE A 22 -3.99 -6.57 1.86
N TYR A 23 -4.89 -6.73 2.82
CA TYR A 23 -4.56 -7.02 4.21
C TYR A 23 -5.08 -8.38 4.67
N ASN A 24 -4.55 -8.87 5.79
CA ASN A 24 -4.92 -10.15 6.39
C ASN A 24 -6.35 -10.22 6.94
N ASN A 25 -6.97 -9.08 7.22
CA ASN A 25 -8.36 -8.96 7.67
C ASN A 25 -9.37 -8.95 6.52
N GLY A 26 -8.92 -9.14 5.27
CA GLY A 26 -9.77 -9.13 4.07
C GLY A 26 -9.99 -7.76 3.46
N SER A 27 -9.61 -6.66 4.12
CA SER A 27 -9.75 -5.32 3.54
C SER A 27 -8.64 -5.01 2.52
N GLY A 28 -8.86 -3.98 1.72
CA GLY A 28 -7.87 -3.45 0.81
C GLY A 28 -7.88 -1.93 0.72
N GLU A 29 -6.79 -1.37 0.22
CA GLU A 29 -6.64 0.06 0.01
C GLU A 29 -6.10 0.35 -1.37
N LEU A 30 -6.65 1.38 -1.99
CA LEU A 30 -6.19 1.91 -3.25
C LEU A 30 -5.52 3.25 -3.03
N TYR A 31 -4.25 3.32 -3.41
CA TYR A 31 -3.42 4.52 -3.38
C TYR A 31 -3.24 5.08 -4.79
N HIS A 32 -3.38 6.40 -4.94
CA HIS A 32 -3.19 7.10 -6.21
C HIS A 32 -2.82 8.58 -6.03
N PRO A 33 -1.97 9.15 -6.91
CA PRO A 33 -1.11 8.48 -7.88
C PRO A 33 0.21 8.02 -7.23
N VAL A 34 0.52 6.73 -7.28
CA VAL A 34 1.79 6.20 -6.73
C VAL A 34 2.89 6.16 -7.81
N PRO A 35 3.98 6.94 -7.67
CA PRO A 35 5.09 6.90 -8.60
C PRO A 35 5.78 5.52 -8.65
N GLN A 36 6.30 5.15 -9.82
CA GLN A 36 6.94 3.85 -10.01
C GLN A 36 8.16 3.66 -9.08
N PHE A 37 8.89 4.73 -8.75
CA PHE A 37 10.02 4.62 -7.81
C PHE A 37 9.57 4.26 -6.39
N ILE A 38 8.41 4.76 -5.93
CA ILE A 38 7.82 4.38 -4.63
C ILE A 38 7.42 2.91 -4.66
N TYR A 39 6.80 2.45 -5.76
CA TYR A 39 6.49 1.02 -5.94
C TYR A 39 7.75 0.14 -5.94
N ASN A 40 8.81 0.55 -6.63
CA ASN A 40 10.08 -0.18 -6.62
C ASN A 40 10.69 -0.23 -5.21
N ASN A 41 10.54 0.82 -4.41
CA ASN A 41 10.98 0.83 -3.02
C ASN A 41 10.14 -0.13 -2.15
N LEU A 42 8.83 -0.18 -2.34
CA LEU A 42 7.95 -1.16 -1.68
C LEU A 42 8.46 -2.58 -1.92
N LEU A 43 8.80 -2.94 -3.17
CA LEU A 43 9.30 -4.28 -3.50
C LEU A 43 10.57 -4.64 -2.72
N ARG A 44 11.50 -3.69 -2.60
CA ARG A 44 12.80 -3.85 -1.92
C ARG A 44 12.70 -3.86 -0.41
N TYR A 45 11.69 -3.21 0.18
CA TYR A 45 11.57 -3.06 1.62
C TYR A 45 11.09 -4.38 2.27
N PRO A 46 11.79 -4.94 3.27
CA PRO A 46 11.47 -6.27 3.80
C PRO A 46 10.08 -6.34 4.45
N ASP A 47 9.73 -5.35 5.27
CA ASP A 47 8.42 -5.27 5.93
C ASP A 47 7.46 -4.34 5.17
N LYS A 48 6.58 -4.95 4.39
CA LYS A 48 5.59 -4.24 3.57
C LYS A 48 4.59 -3.45 4.41
N THR A 49 4.26 -3.92 5.61
CA THR A 49 3.30 -3.26 6.50
C THR A 49 3.89 -1.96 7.03
N VAL A 50 5.15 -2.01 7.50
CA VAL A 50 5.88 -0.81 7.95
C VAL A 50 6.07 0.18 6.81
N PHE A 51 6.34 -0.30 5.59
CA PHE A 51 6.47 0.59 4.43
C PHE A 51 5.19 1.37 4.15
N VAL A 52 4.04 0.68 4.11
CA VAL A 52 2.75 1.33 3.84
C VAL A 52 2.43 2.38 4.92
N GLN A 53 2.57 2.01 6.20
CA GLN A 53 2.29 2.91 7.32
C GLN A 53 3.18 4.15 7.31
N LYS A 54 4.49 3.99 7.10
CA LYS A 54 5.42 5.12 7.13
C LYS A 54 5.37 5.96 5.88
N TYR A 55 5.39 5.35 4.70
CA TYR A 55 5.60 6.08 3.45
C TYR A 55 4.30 6.40 2.71
N LEU A 56 3.31 5.51 2.72
CA LEU A 56 2.07 5.74 1.97
C LEU A 56 1.02 6.48 2.79
N GLU A 57 0.86 6.13 4.06
CA GLU A 57 -0.14 6.75 4.94
C GLU A 57 0.34 8.07 5.53
N TYR A 58 1.59 8.15 5.99
CA TYR A 58 2.08 9.32 6.71
C TYR A 58 2.77 10.36 5.81
N ASP A 59 3.67 9.93 4.92
CA ASP A 59 4.65 10.83 4.30
C ASP A 59 4.21 11.44 2.95
N LEU A 60 3.28 10.82 2.22
CA LEU A 60 3.09 11.11 0.79
C LEU A 60 1.69 11.60 0.36
N HIS A 61 0.75 11.78 1.29
CA HIS A 61 -0.60 12.34 1.04
C HIS A 61 -1.29 11.84 -0.25
N PHE A 62 -1.20 10.54 -0.53
CA PHE A 62 -1.91 9.97 -1.67
C PHE A 62 -3.43 10.03 -1.46
N THR A 63 -4.19 10.09 -2.55
CA THR A 63 -5.60 9.73 -2.48
C THR A 63 -5.70 8.27 -2.06
N ARG A 64 -6.32 8.03 -0.91
CA ARG A 64 -6.56 6.72 -0.33
C ARG A 64 -8.05 6.42 -0.39
N ILE A 65 -8.40 5.29 -1.00
CA ILE A 65 -9.77 4.77 -1.02
C ILE A 65 -9.75 3.38 -0.37
N SER A 66 -10.53 3.22 0.69
CA SER A 66 -10.72 1.93 1.35
C SER A 66 -11.69 1.07 0.53
N ILE A 67 -11.32 -0.19 0.30
CA ILE A 67 -12.12 -1.18 -0.41
C ILE A 67 -12.39 -2.33 0.55
N LEU A 68 -13.66 -2.66 0.75
CA LEU A 68 -14.13 -3.79 1.56
C LEU A 68 -14.28 -5.04 0.68
#